data_AF-A0AAJ1Z957-F1
#
_entry.id   AF-A0AAJ1Z957-F1
#
_cell.length_a   1.000
_cell.length_b   1.000
_cell.length_c   1.000
_cell.angle_alpha   90.00
_cell.angle_beta   90.00
_cell.angle_gamma   90.00
#
_symmetry.space_group_name_H-M   'P 1'
#
loop_
_entity.id
_entity.type
_entity.pdbx_description
1 polymer ?
#
loop_
_entity_poly.entity_id
_entity_poly.type
_entity_poly.pdbx_seq_one_letter_code
_entity_poly.pdbx_strand_id
1 'polypeptide(L)'
;MEHYTKAFKLNNEVFTRTKQGSKTDKELMEEAESELKKGDEYWFKFYKNLEDKIKIGTDGTVTAKTLRELDKKSGIDSGAVRTNLSKEGKELVGKWGLDKLEGFIVSLIMNEDGTYEAYGKGDYSNKDKTYAKGKWTYDSNSQTITLHVEKNLINGEEQKEAKNVDVPYTVQNFDGKNIQLFSPKTYNTIKYVKQK
;
A
#
# COMPACT_ATOMS: atom_id res chain seq x y z
N MET A 1 10.41 -9.25 21.05
CA MET A 1 10.33 -8.38 22.25
C MET A 1 11.52 -7.44 22.32
N GLU A 2 12.76 -7.93 22.28
CA GLU A 2 13.98 -7.09 22.32
C GLU A 2 13.99 -5.93 21.30
N HIS A 3 13.64 -6.22 20.04
CA HIS A 3 13.55 -5.20 18.99
C HIS A 3 12.51 -4.10 19.27
N TYR A 4 11.31 -4.47 19.72
CA TYR A 4 10.28 -3.50 20.11
C TYR A 4 10.72 -2.66 21.33
N THR A 5 11.34 -3.28 22.32
CA THR A 5 11.89 -2.58 23.48
C THR A 5 13.01 -1.61 23.07
N LYS A 6 13.88 -1.99 22.13
CA LYS A 6 14.95 -1.14 21.62
C LYS A 6 14.38 0.04 20.83
N ALA A 7 13.43 -0.19 19.94
CA ALA A 7 12.73 0.88 19.23
C ALA A 7 12.06 1.88 20.18
N PHE A 8 11.37 1.38 21.21
CA PHE A 8 10.72 2.23 22.20
C PHE A 8 11.73 3.08 22.99
N LYS A 9 12.89 2.50 23.36
CA LYS A 9 13.97 3.25 24.02
C LYS A 9 14.52 4.36 23.13
N LEU A 10 14.77 4.09 21.86
CA LEU A 10 15.27 5.07 20.88
C LEU A 10 14.26 6.21 20.68
N ASN A 11 12.98 5.90 20.50
CA ASN A 11 11.93 6.92 20.42
C ASN A 11 11.83 7.74 21.71
N ASN A 12 11.85 7.07 22.87
CA ASN A 12 11.80 7.76 24.16
C ASN A 12 13.00 8.71 24.35
N GLU A 13 14.21 8.33 23.89
CA GLU A 13 15.37 9.20 23.91
C GLU A 13 15.14 10.47 23.08
N VAL A 14 14.62 10.35 21.86
CA VAL A 14 14.30 11.51 20.99
C VAL A 14 13.33 12.48 21.68
N PHE A 15 12.29 11.97 22.34
CA PHE A 15 11.27 12.81 22.98
C PHE A 15 11.61 13.31 24.39
N THR A 16 12.68 12.80 25.02
CA THR A 16 13.05 13.18 26.40
C THR A 16 14.42 13.85 26.52
N ARG A 17 15.26 13.79 25.48
CA ARG A 17 16.58 14.42 25.51
C ARG A 17 16.47 15.94 25.47
N THR A 18 17.26 16.59 26.32
CA THR A 18 17.34 18.06 26.41
C THR A 18 18.55 18.63 25.66
N LYS A 19 19.45 17.78 25.19
CA LYS A 19 20.61 18.11 24.35
C LYS A 19 20.82 17.01 23.32
N GLN A 20 21.30 17.39 22.14
CA GLN A 20 21.62 16.44 21.09
C GLN A 20 22.81 15.55 21.49
N GLY A 21 22.62 14.23 21.39
CA GLY A 21 23.66 13.22 21.63
C GLY A 21 24.57 13.01 20.41
N SER A 22 25.24 11.86 20.34
CA SER A 22 26.12 11.49 19.21
C SER A 22 25.35 11.18 17.91
N LYS A 23 24.04 10.92 18.00
CA LYS A 23 23.14 10.73 16.86
C LYS A 23 22.09 11.84 16.79
N THR A 24 21.72 12.22 15.58
CA THR A 24 20.59 13.12 15.29
C THR A 24 19.25 12.45 15.63
N ASP A 25 18.18 13.24 15.78
CA ASP A 25 16.83 12.69 16.01
C ASP A 25 16.38 11.81 14.85
N LYS A 26 16.73 12.23 13.62
CA LYS A 26 16.44 11.48 12.40
C LYS A 26 17.12 10.10 12.41
N GLU A 27 18.41 10.02 12.73
CA GLU A 27 19.12 8.74 12.80
C GLU A 27 18.56 7.82 13.89
N LEU A 28 18.16 8.36 15.04
CA LEU A 28 17.53 7.58 16.11
C LEU A 28 16.14 7.06 15.70
N MET A 29 15.35 7.88 15.00
CA MET A 29 14.04 7.48 14.47
C MET A 29 14.16 6.43 13.36
N GLU A 30 15.12 6.59 12.44
CA GLU A 30 15.41 5.60 11.39
C GLU A 30 15.87 4.26 12.00
N GLU A 31 16.71 4.30 13.05
CA GLU A 31 17.09 3.09 13.78
C GLU A 31 15.89 2.47 14.52
N ALA A 32 15.05 3.28 15.17
CA ALA A 32 13.84 2.80 15.83
C ALA A 32 12.88 2.13 14.84
N GLU A 33 12.68 2.71 13.66
CA GLU A 33 11.89 2.13 12.58
C GLU A 33 12.49 0.81 12.09
N SER A 34 13.81 0.74 11.92
CA SER A 34 14.49 -0.51 11.55
C SER A 34 14.30 -1.61 12.60
N GLU A 35 14.37 -1.27 13.88
CA GLU A 35 14.13 -2.23 14.97
C GLU A 35 12.67 -2.68 15.00
N LEU A 36 11.69 -1.79 14.81
CA LEU A 36 10.28 -2.17 14.66
C LEU A 36 10.08 -3.16 13.51
N LYS A 37 10.67 -2.89 12.33
CA LYS A 37 10.59 -3.80 11.17
C LYS A 37 11.12 -5.20 11.50
N LYS A 38 12.27 -5.30 12.17
CA LYS A 38 12.81 -6.59 12.62
C LYS A 38 11.88 -7.28 13.62
N GLY A 39 11.33 -6.51 14.57
CA GLY A 39 10.32 -6.99 15.52
C GLY A 39 9.11 -7.61 14.81
N ASP A 40 8.57 -6.90 13.81
CA ASP A 40 7.42 -7.33 13.01
C ASP A 40 7.72 -8.58 12.20
N GLU A 41 8.91 -8.72 11.62
CA GLU A 41 9.32 -9.94 10.94
C GLU A 41 9.30 -11.16 11.88
N TYR A 42 9.82 -11.01 13.11
CA TYR A 42 9.77 -12.09 14.10
C TYR A 42 8.36 -12.39 14.59
N TRP A 43 7.56 -11.35 14.82
CA TRP A 43 6.16 -11.50 15.22
C TRP A 43 5.33 -12.20 14.15
N PHE A 44 5.53 -11.83 12.88
CA PHE A 44 4.89 -12.47 11.73
C PHE A 44 5.30 -13.94 11.61
N LYS A 45 6.59 -14.27 11.76
CA LYS A 45 7.08 -15.66 11.76
C LYS A 45 6.47 -16.48 12.90
N PHE A 46 6.43 -15.91 14.11
CA PHE A 46 5.82 -16.54 15.28
C PHE A 46 4.32 -16.78 15.07
N TYR A 47 3.60 -15.77 14.60
CA TYR A 47 2.18 -15.86 14.31
C TYR A 47 1.88 -16.92 13.23
N LYS A 48 2.65 -16.96 12.14
CA LYS A 48 2.52 -18.00 11.10
C LYS A 48 2.75 -19.41 11.66
N ASN A 49 3.67 -19.58 12.61
CA ASN A 49 3.93 -20.86 13.27
C ASN A 49 2.83 -21.27 14.27
N LEU A 50 2.07 -20.30 14.79
CA LEU A 50 0.92 -20.55 15.67
C LEU A 50 -0.39 -20.69 14.91
N GLU A 51 -0.50 -20.09 13.73
CA GLU A 51 -1.70 -20.07 12.90
C GLU A 51 -2.30 -21.47 12.69
N ASP A 52 -1.45 -22.46 12.41
CA ASP A 52 -1.87 -23.86 12.20
C ASP A 52 -2.25 -24.59 13.51
N LYS A 53 -1.92 -24.02 14.67
CA LYS A 53 -2.08 -24.63 16.00
C LYS A 53 -3.17 -24.00 16.85
N ILE A 54 -3.72 -22.85 16.46
CA ILE A 54 -4.83 -22.21 17.17
C ILE A 54 -6.10 -23.06 16.95
N LYS A 55 -6.47 -23.85 17.96
CA LYS A 55 -7.80 -24.47 18.05
C LYS A 55 -8.83 -23.38 18.37
N ILE A 56 -9.84 -23.31 17.51
CA ILE A 56 -10.91 -22.32 17.48
C ILE A 56 -11.73 -22.38 18.79
N GLY A 57 -11.93 -21.23 19.44
CA GLY A 57 -12.87 -21.09 20.55
C GLY A 57 -14.31 -21.16 20.03
N THR A 58 -15.12 -22.02 20.62
CA THR A 58 -16.57 -22.18 20.34
C THR A 58 -17.44 -21.11 21.03
N ASP A 59 -16.85 -19.99 21.45
CA ASP A 59 -17.45 -19.01 22.38
C ASP A 59 -17.92 -17.71 21.70
N GLY A 60 -17.90 -17.62 20.37
CA GLY A 60 -18.31 -16.43 19.63
C GLY A 60 -17.20 -15.40 19.42
N THR A 61 -15.95 -15.70 19.81
CA THR A 61 -14.80 -14.85 19.50
C THR A 61 -14.42 -14.94 18.02
N VAL A 62 -14.27 -13.81 17.32
CA VAL A 62 -13.79 -13.79 15.94
C VAL A 62 -12.33 -14.26 15.89
N THR A 63 -12.07 -15.41 15.29
CA THR A 63 -10.71 -15.96 15.19
C THR A 63 -9.91 -15.36 14.05
N ALA A 64 -8.58 -15.43 14.14
CA ALA A 64 -7.66 -15.14 13.04
C ALA A 64 -8.03 -15.82 11.71
N LYS A 65 -8.47 -17.08 11.78
CA LYS A 65 -8.92 -17.84 10.61
C LYS A 65 -10.22 -17.26 10.05
N THR A 66 -11.18 -16.94 10.91
CA THR A 66 -12.44 -16.31 10.51
C THR A 66 -12.22 -14.94 9.86
N LEU A 67 -11.30 -14.12 10.40
CA LEU A 67 -10.92 -12.85 9.77
C LEU A 67 -10.33 -13.07 8.37
N ARG A 68 -9.40 -14.01 8.22
CA ARG A 68 -8.83 -14.35 6.90
C ARG A 68 -9.86 -14.90 5.92
N GLU A 69 -10.82 -15.69 6.40
CA GLU A 69 -11.91 -16.18 5.57
C GLU A 69 -12.84 -15.04 5.11
N LEU A 70 -13.10 -14.06 5.97
CA LEU A 70 -13.85 -12.85 5.63
C LEU A 70 -13.07 -11.94 4.67
N ASP A 71 -11.76 -11.78 4.89
CA ASP A 71 -10.85 -11.08 3.99
C ASP A 71 -10.83 -11.74 2.61
N LYS A 72 -10.66 -13.08 2.55
CA LYS A 72 -10.71 -13.82 1.29
C LYS A 72 -12.06 -13.69 0.59
N LYS A 73 -13.18 -13.76 1.33
CA LYS A 73 -14.52 -13.54 0.78
C LYS A 73 -14.70 -12.13 0.20
N SER A 74 -14.03 -11.12 0.77
CA SER A 74 -14.03 -9.75 0.26
C SER A 74 -12.95 -9.50 -0.82
N GLY A 75 -12.14 -10.51 -1.15
CA GLY A 75 -11.09 -10.47 -2.16
C GLY A 75 -9.74 -9.95 -1.63
N ILE A 76 -9.62 -9.70 -0.33
CA ILE A 76 -8.38 -9.31 0.33
C ILE A 76 -7.51 -10.56 0.55
N ASP A 77 -6.29 -10.54 0.01
CA ASP A 77 -5.30 -11.59 0.20
C ASP A 77 -3.89 -10.98 0.35
N SER A 78 -3.59 -10.53 1.57
CA SER A 78 -2.26 -9.99 1.89
C SER A 78 -1.13 -11.01 1.72
N GLY A 79 -1.43 -12.31 1.75
CA GLY A 79 -0.48 -13.39 1.50
C GLY A 79 -0.07 -13.43 0.03
N ALA A 80 -1.04 -13.32 -0.88
CA ALA A 80 -0.78 -13.20 -2.32
C ALA A 80 0.06 -11.96 -2.63
N VAL A 81 -0.23 -10.81 -2.01
CA VAL A 81 0.57 -9.59 -2.16
C VAL A 81 2.03 -9.82 -1.77
N ARG A 82 2.30 -10.38 -0.58
CA ARG A 82 3.68 -10.67 -0.12
C ARG A 82 4.42 -11.68 -1.00
N THR A 83 3.67 -12.57 -1.65
CA THR A 83 4.25 -13.64 -2.49
C THR A 83 4.58 -13.13 -3.88
N ASN A 84 3.75 -12.23 -4.43
CA ASN A 84 3.79 -11.83 -5.84
C ASN A 84 4.40 -10.44 -6.06
N LEU A 85 4.53 -9.59 -5.04
CA LEU A 85 5.22 -8.31 -5.12
C LEU A 85 6.60 -8.37 -4.50
N SER A 86 7.60 -7.94 -5.27
CA SER A 86 8.96 -7.69 -4.77
C SER A 86 9.00 -6.49 -3.82
N LYS A 87 10.13 -6.31 -3.12
CA LYS A 87 10.31 -5.17 -2.21
C LYS A 87 10.23 -3.83 -2.93
N GLU A 88 10.69 -3.80 -4.18
CA GLU A 88 10.74 -2.65 -5.07
C GLU A 88 9.42 -2.45 -5.83
N GLY A 89 8.53 -3.45 -5.84
CA GLY A 89 7.21 -3.36 -6.47
C GLY A 89 7.24 -3.27 -8.00
N LYS A 90 8.33 -3.67 -8.66
CA LYS A 90 8.47 -3.57 -10.14
C LYS A 90 7.34 -4.26 -10.91
N GLU A 91 6.72 -5.28 -10.34
CA GLU A 91 5.61 -6.02 -10.95
C GLU A 91 4.33 -5.17 -11.11
N LEU A 92 4.24 -4.07 -10.35
CA LEU A 92 3.17 -3.08 -10.44
C LEU A 92 3.21 -2.31 -11.77
N VAL A 93 4.37 -2.15 -12.40
CA VAL A 93 4.50 -1.44 -13.69
C VAL A 93 3.56 -2.04 -14.73
N GLY A 94 2.81 -1.18 -15.41
CA GLY A 94 1.89 -1.56 -16.48
C GLY A 94 0.65 -0.68 -16.56
N LYS A 95 -0.21 -1.02 -17.53
CA LYS A 95 -1.50 -0.39 -17.73
C LYS A 95 -2.58 -1.20 -17.02
N TRP A 96 -3.31 -0.53 -16.14
CA TRP A 96 -4.34 -1.07 -15.28
C TRP A 96 -5.68 -0.45 -15.61
N GLY A 97 -6.71 -1.26 -15.61
CA GLY A 97 -8.02 -0.85 -16.08
C GLY A 97 -9.13 -1.81 -15.72
N LEU A 98 -10.29 -1.57 -16.30
CA LEU A 98 -11.47 -2.42 -16.14
C LEU A 98 -11.67 -3.22 -17.43
N ASP A 99 -11.75 -4.53 -17.31
CA ASP A 99 -12.16 -5.40 -18.40
C ASP A 99 -13.70 -5.43 -18.46
N LYS A 100 -14.28 -5.00 -19.58
CA LYS A 100 -15.72 -4.94 -19.79
C LYS A 100 -16.09 -5.60 -21.11
N LEU A 101 -17.37 -5.95 -21.25
CA LEU A 101 -17.94 -6.48 -22.49
C LEU A 101 -17.62 -5.62 -23.73
N GLU A 102 -17.59 -4.30 -23.56
CA GLU A 102 -17.33 -3.32 -24.64
C GLU A 102 -15.82 -3.10 -24.91
N GLY A 103 -14.94 -3.74 -24.14
CA GLY A 103 -13.49 -3.62 -24.24
C GLY A 103 -12.84 -3.14 -22.96
N PHE A 104 -11.51 -3.07 -23.01
CA PHE A 104 -10.67 -2.70 -21.87
C PHE A 104 -10.62 -1.17 -21.69
N ILE A 105 -10.97 -0.70 -20.49
CA ILE A 105 -10.93 0.72 -20.12
C ILE A 105 -9.70 0.98 -19.24
N VAL A 106 -8.65 1.58 -19.80
CA VAL A 106 -7.47 2.01 -19.05
C VAL A 106 -7.86 3.11 -18.05
N SER A 107 -7.38 2.99 -16.81
CA SER A 107 -7.63 3.99 -15.76
C SER A 107 -6.37 4.40 -15.00
N LEU A 108 -5.37 3.53 -14.89
CA LEU A 108 -4.10 3.82 -14.23
C LEU A 108 -2.95 3.23 -15.04
N ILE A 109 -1.86 3.99 -15.19
CA ILE A 109 -0.62 3.55 -15.82
C ILE A 109 0.49 3.83 -14.82
N MET A 110 1.25 2.80 -14.45
CA MET A 110 2.47 2.94 -13.65
C MET A 110 3.67 2.63 -14.55
N ASN A 111 4.54 3.62 -14.72
CA ASN A 111 5.69 3.55 -15.62
C ASN A 111 6.95 3.09 -14.88
N GLU A 112 7.90 2.52 -15.63
CA GLU A 112 9.19 2.04 -15.09
C GLU A 112 10.06 3.17 -14.51
N ASP A 113 9.88 4.40 -14.98
CA ASP A 113 10.61 5.58 -14.51
C ASP A 113 10.06 6.14 -13.17
N GLY A 114 9.09 5.46 -12.57
CA GLY A 114 8.44 5.90 -11.32
C GLY A 114 7.36 6.96 -11.52
N THR A 115 6.97 7.27 -12.76
CA THR A 115 5.84 8.17 -13.04
C THR A 115 4.53 7.39 -13.19
N TYR A 116 3.40 8.07 -12.98
CA TYR A 116 2.09 7.49 -13.23
C TYR A 116 1.18 8.44 -14.01
N GLU A 117 0.21 7.85 -14.69
CA GLU A 117 -0.91 8.54 -15.32
C GLU A 117 -2.22 7.89 -14.88
N ALA A 118 -3.22 8.69 -14.52
CA ALA A 118 -4.56 8.21 -14.20
C ALA A 118 -5.61 8.95 -15.01
N TYR A 119 -6.65 8.24 -15.43
CA TYR A 119 -7.69 8.74 -16.32
C TYR A 119 -9.08 8.50 -15.73
N GLY A 120 -9.98 9.44 -16.00
CA GLY A 120 -11.41 9.24 -15.82
C GLY A 120 -11.93 8.05 -16.64
N LYS A 121 -13.09 7.54 -16.24
CA LYS A 121 -13.73 6.39 -16.89
C LYS A 121 -13.99 6.69 -18.37
N GLY A 122 -13.30 5.98 -19.26
CA GLY A 122 -13.44 6.14 -20.71
C GLY A 122 -12.76 7.37 -21.30
N ASP A 123 -12.00 8.12 -20.49
CA ASP A 123 -11.28 9.30 -20.96
C ASP A 123 -9.91 8.96 -21.54
N TYR A 124 -9.38 7.74 -21.34
CA TYR A 124 -8.11 7.34 -21.95
C TYR A 124 -8.20 7.40 -23.50
N SER A 125 -7.29 8.07 -24.21
CA SER A 125 -6.04 8.73 -23.79
C SER A 125 -6.10 10.26 -23.76
N ASN A 126 -7.27 10.86 -23.63
CA ASN A 126 -7.49 12.31 -23.58
C ASN A 126 -6.99 12.92 -22.26
N LYS A 127 -5.91 13.69 -22.35
CA LYS A 127 -5.26 14.35 -21.20
C LYS A 127 -5.85 15.72 -20.84
N ASP A 128 -6.86 16.17 -21.59
CA ASP A 128 -7.53 17.48 -21.40
C ASP A 128 -8.90 17.34 -20.72
N LYS A 129 -9.29 16.13 -20.28
CA LYS A 129 -10.52 15.86 -19.52
C LYS A 129 -10.20 15.57 -18.05
N THR A 130 -10.55 14.37 -17.57
CA THR A 130 -10.22 13.92 -16.22
C THR A 130 -8.91 13.14 -16.27
N TYR A 131 -7.84 13.76 -15.79
CA TYR A 131 -6.48 13.27 -15.93
C TYR A 131 -5.62 13.67 -14.74
N ALA A 132 -4.91 12.72 -14.15
CA ALA A 132 -3.90 12.99 -13.13
C ALA A 132 -2.55 12.40 -13.54
N LYS A 133 -1.46 13.06 -13.14
CA LYS A 133 -0.10 12.52 -13.28
C LYS A 133 0.79 12.93 -12.12
N GLY A 134 1.86 12.19 -11.97
CA GLY A 134 2.93 12.51 -11.04
C GLY A 134 3.85 11.32 -10.84
N LYS A 135 4.28 11.10 -9.60
CA LYS A 135 5.20 10.01 -9.24
C LYS A 135 4.51 8.97 -8.37
N TRP A 136 4.98 7.73 -8.44
CA TRP A 136 4.52 6.66 -7.56
C TRP A 136 5.69 6.03 -6.82
N THR A 137 5.42 5.57 -5.60
CA THR A 137 6.35 4.76 -4.80
C THR A 137 5.59 3.59 -4.19
N TYR A 138 6.34 2.55 -3.77
CA TYR A 138 5.79 1.40 -3.09
C TYR A 138 6.59 1.10 -1.82
N ASP A 139 5.88 0.89 -0.72
CA ASP A 139 6.44 0.36 0.53
C ASP A 139 5.91 -1.06 0.76
N SER A 140 6.82 -2.04 0.67
CA SER A 140 6.51 -3.46 0.85
C SER A 140 6.14 -3.85 2.28
N ASN A 141 6.51 -3.04 3.29
CA ASN A 141 6.17 -3.34 4.69
C ASN A 141 4.69 -3.05 4.95
N SER A 142 4.23 -1.86 4.54
CA SER A 142 2.85 -1.44 4.66
C SER A 142 1.97 -1.89 3.50
N GLN A 143 2.55 -2.48 2.44
CA GLN A 143 1.89 -2.81 1.18
C GLN A 143 1.19 -1.61 0.55
N THR A 144 1.78 -0.43 0.67
CA THR A 144 1.16 0.84 0.25
C THR A 144 1.81 1.36 -1.01
N ILE A 145 0.99 1.71 -1.99
CA ILE A 145 1.37 2.55 -3.13
C ILE A 145 1.04 3.99 -2.76
N THR A 146 1.99 4.90 -2.90
CA THR A 146 1.75 6.34 -2.73
C THR A 146 1.83 7.02 -4.07
N LEU A 147 0.76 7.72 -4.45
CA LEU A 147 0.73 8.56 -5.66
C LEU A 147 0.98 10.02 -5.24
N HIS A 148 2.14 10.56 -5.61
CA HIS A 148 2.46 11.97 -5.46
C HIS A 148 1.91 12.74 -6.67
N VAL A 149 0.84 13.50 -6.45
CA VAL A 149 0.10 14.17 -7.53
C VAL A 149 0.79 15.46 -7.94
N GLU A 150 1.28 15.55 -9.18
CA GLU A 150 1.92 16.78 -9.71
C GLU A 150 0.95 17.64 -10.53
N LYS A 151 -0.03 16.98 -11.18
CA LYS A 151 -1.10 17.62 -11.95
C LYS A 151 -2.37 16.79 -11.83
N ASN A 152 -3.51 17.45 -11.63
CA ASN A 152 -4.82 16.83 -11.62
C ASN A 152 -5.83 17.73 -12.33
N LEU A 153 -6.54 17.17 -13.31
CA LEU A 153 -7.61 17.80 -14.06
C LEU A 153 -8.91 17.03 -13.81
N ILE A 154 -10.01 17.75 -13.61
CA ILE A 154 -11.35 17.20 -13.60
C ILE A 154 -12.15 17.97 -14.64
N ASN A 155 -12.68 17.27 -15.64
CA ASN A 155 -13.38 17.89 -16.78
C ASN A 155 -12.58 19.03 -17.46
N GLY A 156 -11.26 18.92 -17.51
CA GLY A 156 -10.36 19.91 -18.10
C GLY A 156 -9.95 21.06 -17.17
N GLU A 157 -10.53 21.15 -15.98
CA GLU A 157 -10.19 22.18 -15.00
C GLU A 157 -9.14 21.67 -14.00
N GLU A 158 -8.07 22.46 -13.81
CA GLU A 158 -6.98 22.11 -12.90
C GLU A 158 -7.39 22.26 -11.43
N GLN A 159 -7.24 21.16 -10.70
CA GLN A 159 -7.57 21.07 -9.28
C GLN A 159 -6.34 21.44 -8.46
N LYS A 160 -6.15 22.74 -8.19
CA LYS A 160 -4.96 23.28 -7.51
C LYS A 160 -4.74 22.66 -6.12
N GLU A 161 -5.81 22.35 -5.39
CA GLU A 161 -5.73 21.73 -4.06
C GLU A 161 -5.21 20.29 -4.08
N ALA A 162 -5.28 19.62 -5.23
CA ALA A 162 -4.76 18.27 -5.40
C ALA A 162 -3.29 18.25 -5.83
N LYS A 163 -2.65 19.41 -6.00
CA LYS A 163 -1.25 19.51 -6.42
C LYS A 163 -0.30 19.30 -5.24
N ASN A 164 0.75 18.52 -5.47
CA ASN A 164 1.77 18.12 -4.50
C ASN A 164 1.19 17.38 -3.27
N VAL A 165 0.10 16.63 -3.47
CA VAL A 165 -0.54 15.82 -2.44
C VAL A 165 -0.13 14.36 -2.62
N ASP A 166 0.16 13.68 -1.51
CA ASP A 166 0.38 12.24 -1.49
C ASP A 166 -0.96 11.52 -1.24
N VAL A 167 -1.29 10.58 -2.13
CA VAL A 167 -2.50 9.77 -2.04
C VAL A 167 -2.11 8.30 -1.83
N PRO A 168 -2.24 7.77 -0.61
CA PRO A 168 -1.90 6.39 -0.31
C PRO A 168 -3.02 5.42 -0.72
N TYR A 169 -2.63 4.26 -1.24
CA TYR A 169 -3.48 3.12 -1.52
C TYR A 169 -2.86 1.83 -0.98
N THR A 170 -3.59 1.10 -0.14
CA THR A 170 -3.15 -0.22 0.33
C THR A 170 -3.45 -1.27 -0.74
N VAL A 171 -2.44 -2.04 -1.14
CA VAL A 171 -2.60 -3.20 -2.01
C VAL A 171 -3.17 -4.34 -1.19
N GLN A 172 -4.45 -4.65 -1.41
CA GLN A 172 -5.16 -5.69 -0.68
C GLN A 172 -5.06 -7.07 -1.35
N ASN A 173 -4.79 -7.12 -2.66
CA ASN A 173 -4.58 -8.35 -3.40
C ASN A 173 -3.76 -8.07 -4.67
N PHE A 174 -2.90 -9.00 -5.05
CA PHE A 174 -2.09 -8.93 -6.26
C PHE A 174 -1.68 -10.33 -6.75
N ASP A 175 -1.96 -10.65 -8.01
CA ASP A 175 -1.58 -11.92 -8.66
C ASP A 175 -0.78 -11.74 -9.96
N GLY A 176 -0.33 -10.51 -10.24
CA GLY A 176 0.34 -10.14 -11.49
C GLY A 176 -0.59 -9.77 -12.64
N LYS A 177 -1.87 -10.19 -12.60
CA LYS A 177 -2.90 -9.88 -13.59
C LYS A 177 -4.00 -9.00 -13.03
N ASN A 178 -4.27 -9.09 -11.74
CA ASN A 178 -5.29 -8.38 -11.01
C ASN A 178 -4.63 -7.64 -9.84
N ILE A 179 -5.15 -6.46 -9.53
CA ILE A 179 -4.76 -5.69 -8.34
C ILE A 179 -6.02 -5.13 -7.67
N GLN A 180 -6.05 -5.20 -6.34
CA GLN A 180 -7.08 -4.59 -5.52
C GLN A 180 -6.44 -3.50 -4.65
N LEU A 181 -6.92 -2.27 -4.82
CA LEU A 181 -6.40 -1.08 -4.13
C LEU A 181 -7.47 -0.50 -3.20
N PHE A 182 -7.11 -0.27 -1.94
CA PHE A 182 -7.96 0.37 -0.95
C PHE A 182 -7.49 1.79 -0.65
N SER A 183 -8.42 2.75 -0.69
CA SER A 183 -8.16 4.13 -0.30
C SER A 183 -8.60 4.35 1.16
N PRO A 184 -7.69 4.63 2.10
CA PRO A 184 -8.06 4.93 3.48
C PRO A 184 -8.82 6.26 3.63
N LYS A 185 -8.68 7.19 2.68
CA LYS A 185 -9.37 8.48 2.69
C LYS A 185 -10.86 8.34 2.34
N THR A 186 -11.17 7.53 1.35
CA THR A 186 -12.55 7.38 0.82
C THR A 186 -13.23 6.08 1.24
N TYR A 187 -12.49 5.19 1.91
CA TYR A 187 -12.92 3.83 2.27
C TYR A 187 -13.38 2.99 1.07
N ASN A 188 -12.98 3.38 -0.15
CA ASN A 188 -13.32 2.68 -1.37
C ASN A 188 -12.23 1.70 -1.77
N THR A 189 -12.68 0.58 -2.35
CA THR A 189 -11.82 -0.42 -2.96
C THR A 189 -12.00 -0.39 -4.48
N ILE A 190 -10.89 -0.41 -5.21
CA ILE A 190 -10.87 -0.43 -6.66
C ILE A 190 -10.16 -1.70 -7.11
N LYS A 191 -10.77 -2.42 -8.05
CA LYS A 191 -10.20 -3.63 -8.65
C LYS A 191 -9.81 -3.32 -10.09
N TYR A 192 -8.56 -3.56 -10.43
CA TYR A 192 -8.07 -3.43 -11.80
C TYR A 192 -7.55 -4.76 -12.32
N VAL A 193 -7.63 -4.90 -13.64
CA VAL A 193 -6.98 -5.94 -14.42
C VAL A 193 -5.84 -5.28 -15.21
N LYS A 194 -4.73 -5.97 -15.36
CA LYS A 194 -3.60 -5.56 -16.19
C LYS A 194 -3.96 -5.73 -17.66
N GLN A 195 -3.68 -4.73 -18.47
CA GLN A 195 -3.83 -4.84 -19.93
C GLN A 195 -2.89 -5.96 -20.44
N LYS A 196 -3.44 -6.85 -21.24
CA LYS A 196 -2.71 -7.97 -21.87
C LYS A 196 -1.70 -7.47 -22.89
#